data_AF-A0A349UZK6-F1
#
_entry.id   AF-A0A349UZK6-F1
#
_cell.length_a   1.000
_cell.length_b   1.000
_cell.length_c   1.000
_cell.angle_alpha   90.00
_cell.angle_beta   90.00
_cell.angle_gamma   90.00
#
_symmetry.space_group_name_H-M   'P 1'
#
loop_
_entity.id
_entity.type
_entity.pdbx_description
1 polymer ?
#
loop_
_entity_poly.entity_id
_entity_poly.type
_entity_poly.pdbx_seq_one_letter_code
_entity_poly.pdbx_strand_id
1 'polypeptide(L)'
;YYTPYGRSIQATGIEPDIVSRRLQLSDQPNRSGTREADLAGHLQNESTDSENEAGAAVQAERLQDRDFEVGEALNLLKGMVLARRQTG
;
A
#
# COMPACT_ATOMS: atom_id res chain seq x y z
N TYR A 1 -18.58 9.51 1.66
CA TYR A 1 -17.52 9.85 0.69
C TYR A 1 -17.41 8.74 -0.34
N TYR A 2 -17.24 9.06 -1.62
CA TYR A 2 -17.31 8.09 -2.72
C TYR A 2 -16.04 8.10 -3.58
N THR A 3 -15.63 6.94 -4.08
CA THR A 3 -14.60 6.83 -5.13
C THR A 3 -15.14 7.38 -6.46
N PRO A 4 -14.28 7.63 -7.47
CA PRO A 4 -14.73 7.99 -8.82
C PRO A 4 -15.71 6.98 -9.44
N TYR A 5 -15.66 5.72 -9.00
CA TYR A 5 -16.52 4.64 -9.44
C TYR A 5 -17.84 4.54 -8.65
N GLY A 6 -18.14 5.49 -7.77
CA GLY A 6 -19.40 5.53 -7.02
C GLY A 6 -19.45 4.60 -5.80
N ARG A 7 -18.35 3.95 -5.43
CA ARG A 7 -18.26 3.11 -4.22
C ARG A 7 -18.07 3.98 -2.98
N SER A 8 -18.91 3.80 -1.96
CA SER A 8 -18.71 4.45 -0.66
C SER A 8 -17.55 3.80 0.10
N ILE A 9 -16.62 4.61 0.61
CA ILE A 9 -15.47 4.15 1.43
C ILE A 9 -15.67 4.39 2.93
N GLN A 10 -16.82 4.95 3.32
CA GLN A 10 -17.14 5.29 4.70
C GLN A 10 -17.18 4.04 5.59
N ALA A 11 -16.45 4.06 6.70
CA ALA A 11 -16.33 2.93 7.64
C ALA A 11 -15.81 1.61 7.00
N THR A 12 -15.41 1.61 5.72
CA THR A 12 -14.88 0.45 4.98
C THR A 12 -13.42 0.65 4.60
N GLY A 13 -13.03 1.88 4.24
CA GLY A 13 -11.69 2.19 3.75
C GLY A 13 -11.44 1.69 2.32
N ILE A 14 -10.16 1.50 1.97
CA ILE A 14 -9.73 0.98 0.67
C ILE A 14 -8.98 -0.34 0.90
N GLU A 15 -9.44 -1.41 0.26
CA GLU A 15 -8.72 -2.68 0.24
C GLU A 15 -7.59 -2.61 -0.80
N PRO A 16 -6.33 -2.84 -0.41
CA PRO A 16 -5.23 -2.87 -1.35
C PRO A 16 -5.24 -4.19 -2.13
N ASP A 17 -5.02 -4.14 -3.45
CA ASP A 17 -4.93 -5.33 -4.28
C ASP A 17 -3.72 -6.23 -3.89
N ILE A 18 -2.68 -5.62 -3.35
CA ILE A 18 -1.46 -6.30 -2.90
C ILE A 18 -1.14 -5.83 -1.49
N VAL A 19 -1.21 -6.75 -0.53
CA VAL A 19 -0.76 -6.50 0.84
C VAL A 19 0.76 -6.63 0.90
N SER A 20 1.45 -5.49 1.01
CA SER A 20 2.88 -5.45 1.29
C SER A 20 3.16 -6.02 2.68
N ARG A 21 3.95 -7.10 2.73
CA ARG A 21 4.51 -7.61 3.97
C ARG A 21 5.87 -6.94 4.14
N ARG A 22 5.93 -5.88 4.95
CA ARG A 22 7.22 -5.41 5.47
C ARG A 22 7.97 -6.62 6.03
N LEU A 23 9.14 -6.94 5.47
CA LEU A 23 10.04 -7.89 6.12
C LEU A 23 10.26 -7.35 7.53
N GLN A 24 9.83 -8.10 8.55
CA GLN A 24 10.01 -7.70 9.93
C GLN A 24 11.49 -7.71 10.26
N LEU A 25 12.18 -6.60 10.02
CA LEU A 25 13.46 -6.35 10.65
C LEU A 25 13.13 -5.94 12.09
N SER A 26 12.99 -6.94 12.97
CA SER A 26 12.63 -6.84 14.39
C SER A 26 11.23 -6.29 14.68
N ASP A 27 10.32 -7.22 15.04
CA ASP A 27 9.18 -7.12 15.97
C ASP A 27 8.58 -5.73 16.23
N GLN A 28 8.27 -4.98 15.18
CA GLN A 28 7.50 -3.75 15.32
C GLN A 28 6.04 -4.16 15.46
N PRO A 29 5.33 -3.76 16.54
CA PRO A 29 3.93 -4.11 16.70
C PRO A 29 3.17 -3.64 15.48
N ASN A 30 2.38 -4.54 14.88
CA ASN A 30 1.44 -4.23 13.81
C ASN A 30 0.74 -2.92 14.17
N ARG A 31 1.08 -1.81 13.49
CA ARG A 31 0.37 -0.56 13.68
C ARG A 31 -1.01 -0.74 13.03
N SER A 32 -1.92 -1.36 13.77
CA SER A 32 -3.34 -1.23 13.50
C SER A 32 -3.65 0.24 13.78
N GLY A 33 -3.63 1.05 12.73
CA GLY A 33 -4.04 2.45 12.81
C GLY A 33 -5.48 2.55 13.29
N THR A 34 -5.85 3.70 13.83
CA THR A 34 -7.24 4.03 14.11
C THR A 34 -8.07 3.95 12.82
N ARG A 35 -9.12 3.12 12.81
CA ARG A 35 -10.07 3.04 11.69
C ARG A 35 -11.24 3.99 11.95
N GLU A 36 -11.81 4.54 10.89
CA GLU A 36 -13.02 5.38 10.97
C GLU A 36 -14.17 4.65 11.65
N ALA A 37 -14.38 3.36 11.33
CA ALA A 37 -15.44 2.54 11.91
C ALA A 37 -15.33 2.38 13.44
N ASP A 38 -14.13 2.55 14.00
CA ASP A 38 -13.89 2.42 15.44
C ASP A 38 -14.15 3.75 16.18
N LEU A 39 -14.46 4.85 15.46
CA LEU A 39 -14.71 6.16 16.06
C LEU A 39 -16.15 6.29 16.58
N ALA A 40 -16.29 7.00 17.71
CA ALA A 40 -17.59 7.37 18.25
C ALA A 40 -18.31 8.35 17.30
N GLY A 41 -19.54 8.01 16.91
CA GLY A 41 -20.31 8.81 15.95
C GLY A 41 -19.93 8.58 14.49
N HIS A 42 -19.23 7.48 14.16
CA HIS A 42 -19.04 7.10 12.77
C HIS A 42 -20.39 6.87 12.07
N LEU A 43 -20.46 7.19 10.78
CA LEU A 43 -21.65 6.97 9.98
C LEU A 43 -21.62 5.56 9.37
N GLN A 44 -22.79 4.93 9.29
CA GLN A 44 -22.94 3.65 8.59
C GLN A 44 -22.92 3.88 7.07
N ASN A 45 -22.42 2.90 6.32
CA ASN A 45 -22.48 2.95 4.86
C ASN A 45 -23.93 2.71 4.39
N GLU A 46 -24.51 3.67 3.65
CA GLU A 46 -25.89 3.59 3.11
C GLU A 46 -26.03 2.69 1.87
N SER A 47 -24.91 2.29 1.27
CA SER A 47 -24.87 1.48 0.04
C SER A 47 -24.25 0.12 0.34
N THR A 48 -25.12 -0.86 0.58
CA THR A 48 -24.77 -2.28 0.41
C THR A 48 -24.73 -2.51 -1.10
N ASP A 49 -23.64 -3.10 -1.61
CA ASP A 49 -23.38 -3.38 -3.03
C ASP A 49 -22.81 -2.22 -3.85
N SER A 50 -21.48 -2.19 -3.99
CA SER A 50 -20.83 -1.95 -5.30
C SER A 50 -19.34 -2.26 -5.20
N GLU A 51 -18.95 -3.23 -6.02
CA GLU A 51 -17.62 -3.77 -6.22
C GLU A 51 -16.58 -2.70 -6.63
N ASN A 52 -15.33 -3.05 -6.37
CA ASN A 52 -14.11 -2.77 -7.14
C ASN A 52 -13.99 -1.41 -7.87
N GLU A 53 -13.00 -0.62 -7.47
CA GLU A 53 -11.79 -0.36 -8.29
C GLU A 53 -10.91 0.73 -7.66
N ALA A 54 -9.61 0.55 -7.82
CA ALA A 54 -8.52 1.26 -7.16
C ALA A 54 -7.98 2.45 -7.99
N GLY A 55 -7.36 3.41 -7.29
CA GLY A 55 -6.30 4.26 -7.88
C GLY A 55 -6.31 5.73 -7.46
N ALA A 56 -5.19 6.20 -6.90
CA ALA A 56 -4.49 7.42 -7.34
C ALA A 56 -3.19 7.66 -6.52
N ALA A 57 -2.12 8.04 -7.22
CA ALA A 57 -0.75 8.19 -6.75
C ALA A 57 -0.37 9.64 -6.37
N VAL A 58 0.63 9.81 -5.49
CA VAL A 58 1.25 11.09 -5.10
C VAL A 58 2.77 11.06 -5.33
N GLN A 59 3.32 12.10 -5.96
CA GLN A 59 4.74 12.32 -6.26
C GLN A 59 5.51 12.93 -5.06
N ALA A 60 6.83 12.85 -4.91
CA ALA A 60 7.84 11.88 -5.36
C ALA A 60 9.12 12.12 -4.53
N GLU A 61 9.17 11.53 -3.34
CA GLU A 61 10.47 11.07 -2.82
C GLU A 61 10.93 9.92 -3.72
N ARG A 62 12.23 9.67 -3.82
CA ARG A 62 12.74 8.52 -4.56
C ARG A 62 12.02 7.28 -4.07
N LEU A 63 11.32 6.60 -4.97
CA LEU A 63 10.40 5.52 -4.59
C LEU A 63 11.14 4.43 -3.80
N GLN A 64 12.40 4.16 -4.15
CA GLN A 64 13.28 3.24 -3.43
C GLN A 64 13.56 3.59 -1.96
N ASP A 65 13.41 4.87 -1.56
CA ASP A 65 13.75 5.35 -0.23
C ASP A 65 12.51 5.29 0.71
N ARG A 66 11.30 5.37 0.14
CA ARG A 66 10.03 5.21 0.88
C ARG A 66 9.52 3.77 0.88
N ASP A 67 9.78 3.06 -0.20
CA ASP A 67 9.22 1.74 -0.48
C ASP A 67 10.36 0.72 -0.48
N PHE A 68 10.30 -0.17 0.51
CA PHE A 68 11.34 -1.15 0.76
C PHE A 68 11.44 -2.15 -0.39
N GLU A 69 10.31 -2.59 -0.92
CA GLU A 69 10.22 -3.53 -2.04
C GLU A 69 10.86 -2.95 -3.30
N VAL A 70 10.63 -1.66 -3.57
CA VAL A 70 11.27 -0.96 -4.69
C VAL A 70 12.77 -0.80 -4.46
N GLY A 71 13.21 -0.51 -3.23
CA GLY A 71 14.62 -0.47 -2.87
C GLY A 71 15.33 -1.81 -3.10
N GLU A 72 14.73 -2.91 -2.66
CA GLU A 72 15.28 -4.27 -2.83
C GLU A 72 15.35 -4.68 -4.30
N ALA A 73 14.29 -4.42 -5.08
CA ALA A 73 14.30 -4.69 -6.52
C ALA A 73 15.45 -3.96 -7.23
N LEU A 74 15.70 -2.70 -6.85
CA LEU A 74 16.81 -1.91 -7.38
C LEU A 74 18.18 -2.47 -6.96
N ASN A 75 18.31 -2.94 -5.72
CA ASN A 75 19.54 -3.57 -5.23
C ASN A 75 19.85 -4.87 -5.97
N LEU A 76 18.84 -5.73 -6.18
CA LEU A 76 18.97 -6.96 -6.95
C LEU A 76 19.41 -6.68 -8.40
N LEU A 77 18.76 -5.71 -9.06
CA LEU A 77 19.12 -5.33 -10.43
C LEU A 77 20.56 -4.83 -10.55
N LYS A 78 21.01 -3.97 -9.61
CA LYS A 78 22.41 -3.53 -9.55
C LYS A 78 23.35 -4.72 -9.38
N GLY A 79 23.02 -5.65 -8.48
CA GLY A 79 23.79 -6.88 -8.26
C GLY A 79 23.92 -7.72 -9.53
N MET A 80 22.84 -7.92 -10.28
CA MET A 80 22.85 -8.66 -11.54
C MET A 80 23.74 -8.00 -12.61
N VAL A 81 23.67 -6.66 -12.72
CA VAL A 81 24.51 -5.92 -13.66
C VAL A 81 25.99 -6.04 -13.31
N LEU A 82 26.33 -5.97 -12.01
CA LEU A 82 27.70 -6.14 -11.53
C LEU A 82 28.20 -7.57 -11.76
N ALA A 83 27.40 -8.58 -11.43
CA ALA A 83 27.74 -9.98 -11.65
C ALA A 83 27.99 -10.27 -13.14
N ARG A 84 27.13 -9.76 -14.03
CA ARG A 84 27.29 -9.89 -15.48
C ARG A 84 28.57 -9.26 -16.01
N ARG A 85 29.02 -8.14 -15.44
CA ARG A 85 30.28 -7.49 -15.83
C ARG A 85 31.53 -8.24 -15.38
N GLN A 86 31.43 -9.08 -14.34
CA GLN A 86 32.55 -9.89 -13.86
C GLN A 86 32.74 -11.20 -14.64
N THR A 87 31.74 -11.63 -15.42
CA THR A 87 31.78 -12.85 -16.24
C THR A 87 32.18 -12.57 -17.71
N GLY A 88 32.75 -11.40 -17.99
CA GLY A 88 33.21 -10.98 -19.33
C GLY A 88 34.68 -10.60 -19.35
#